data_AF-A0A532FGT0-F1
#
_entry.id   AF-A0A532FGT0-F1
#
_cell.length_a   1.000
_cell.length_b   1.000
_cell.length_c   1.000
_cell.angle_alpha   90.00
_cell.angle_beta   90.00
_cell.angle_gamma   90.00
#
_symmetry.space_group_name_H-M   'P 1'
#
loop_
_entity.id
_entity.type
_entity.pdbx_description
1 polymer ?
#
loop_
_entity_poly.entity_id
_entity_poly.type
_entity_poly.pdbx_seq_one_letter_code
_entity_poly.pdbx_strand_id
1 'polypeptide(L)'
;MCNMRARAFCFFSPARPQKGCPSMEKNLHLDKRADDLVLAAAGDDEDLLNTAQTAKLLGVSAQWLESGRSRGWGPPFIRIGLRNIRYRRDSLRAWLKERAEYRSTREYGAVT
;
A
#
# COMPACT_ATOMS: atom_id res chain seq x y z
N MET A 1 -46.22 -0.30 -26.89
CA MET A 1 -46.02 -1.46 -26.01
C MET A 1 -44.74 -2.17 -26.45
N CYS A 2 -43.71 -2.56 -25.69
CA CYS A 2 -43.39 -2.71 -24.25
C CYS A 2 -41.95 -2.18 -24.04
N ASN A 3 -41.62 -1.32 -23.08
CA ASN A 3 -41.54 -1.45 -21.62
C ASN A 3 -40.39 -2.34 -21.10
N MET A 4 -39.29 -1.67 -20.71
CA MET A 4 -38.61 -1.71 -19.41
C MET A 4 -38.29 -3.05 -18.72
N ARG A 5 -36.98 -3.22 -18.37
CA ARG A 5 -36.34 -3.95 -17.25
C ARG A 5 -35.04 -4.62 -17.77
N ALA A 6 -33.92 -4.72 -17.07
CA ALA A 6 -33.61 -4.61 -15.65
C ALA A 6 -32.15 -4.20 -15.42
N ARG A 7 -31.90 -3.52 -14.29
CA ARG A 7 -30.62 -3.51 -13.59
C ARG A 7 -30.40 -4.90 -12.95
N ALA A 8 -29.21 -5.47 -13.10
CA ALA A 8 -28.64 -6.48 -12.20
C ALA A 8 -27.12 -6.26 -12.19
N PHE A 9 -26.61 -5.54 -11.20
CA PHE A 9 -25.98 -6.07 -9.98
C PHE A 9 -24.80 -7.02 -10.25
N CYS A 10 -23.65 -6.54 -9.79
CA CYS A 10 -22.32 -7.12 -9.78
C CYS A 10 -22.27 -8.60 -9.40
N PHE A 11 -21.35 -9.36 -10.00
CA PHE A 11 -20.68 -10.43 -9.27
C PHE A 11 -19.24 -10.64 -9.74
N PHE A 12 -18.33 -10.21 -8.86
CA PHE A 12 -17.10 -10.93 -8.56
C PHE A 12 -16.12 -11.15 -9.73
N SER A 13 -15.38 -10.09 -10.06
CA SER A 13 -14.07 -10.31 -10.69
C SER A 13 -13.13 -10.86 -9.61
N PRO A 14 -12.62 -12.10 -9.71
CA PRO A 14 -11.62 -12.58 -8.78
C PRO A 14 -10.41 -11.65 -8.88
N ALA A 15 -10.07 -11.06 -7.74
CA ALA A 15 -8.96 -10.13 -7.59
C ALA A 15 -7.75 -10.66 -8.36
N ARG A 16 -7.42 -9.94 -9.44
CA ARG A 16 -6.21 -10.19 -10.21
C ARG A 16 -5.04 -10.16 -9.22
N PRO A 17 -4.20 -11.20 -9.13
CA PRO A 17 -2.99 -11.13 -8.32
C PRO A 17 -2.14 -10.04 -8.95
N GLN A 18 -2.07 -8.89 -8.28
CA GLN A 18 -1.22 -7.79 -8.66
C GLN A 18 0.22 -8.19 -8.33
N LYS A 19 0.77 -9.00 -9.24
CA LYS A 19 2.21 -9.24 -9.40
C LYS A 19 2.88 -7.87 -9.45
N GLY A 20 3.87 -7.70 -8.58
CA GLY A 20 4.46 -6.42 -8.24
C GLY A 20 5.16 -5.67 -9.37
N CYS A 21 5.57 -4.46 -8.96
CA CYS A 21 6.63 -3.60 -9.48
C CYS A 21 6.24 -2.71 -10.68
N PRO A 22 6.72 -1.44 -10.79
CA PRO A 22 8.07 -0.97 -10.41
C PRO A 22 8.19 0.51 -9.93
N SER A 23 8.61 0.79 -8.69
CA SER A 23 9.24 2.11 -8.38
C SER A 23 9.96 2.10 -7.02
N MET A 24 11.05 1.35 -6.94
CA MET A 24 11.97 1.38 -5.80
C MET A 24 13.30 2.03 -6.21
N GLU A 25 13.24 3.24 -6.79
CA GLU A 25 14.46 4.00 -7.14
C GLU A 25 14.72 5.16 -6.17
N LYS A 26 13.80 5.45 -5.25
CA LYS A 26 13.98 6.51 -4.25
C LYS A 26 14.29 5.89 -2.90
N ASN A 27 15.52 6.12 -2.43
CA ASN A 27 15.90 5.94 -1.03
C ASN A 27 15.01 6.88 -0.18
N LEU A 28 13.96 6.34 0.41
CA LEU A 28 13.10 7.11 1.31
C LEU A 28 13.76 7.07 2.69
N HIS A 29 13.77 8.20 3.41
CA HIS A 29 14.29 8.22 4.79
C HIS A 29 13.54 7.23 5.72
N LEU A 30 12.34 6.83 5.29
CA LEU A 30 11.52 5.76 5.87
C LEU A 30 12.25 4.41 5.93
N ASP A 31 13.08 4.09 4.93
CA ASP A 31 13.69 2.77 4.77
C ASP A 31 14.68 2.47 5.91
N LYS A 32 15.26 3.52 6.53
CA LYS A 32 16.15 3.38 7.71
C LYS A 32 15.44 2.86 8.96
N ARG A 33 14.14 3.11 9.06
CA ARG A 33 13.28 2.76 10.20
C ARG A 33 12.16 1.79 9.80
N ALA A 34 12.31 1.11 8.66
CA ALA A 34 11.27 0.22 8.15
C ALA A 34 10.93 -0.89 9.15
N ASP A 35 11.94 -1.47 9.80
CA ASP A 35 11.78 -2.52 10.81
C ASP A 35 10.91 -2.07 12.00
N ASP A 36 11.19 -0.90 12.56
CA ASP A 36 10.41 -0.32 13.67
C ASP A 36 8.96 -0.05 13.25
N LEU A 37 8.76 0.37 12.00
CA LEU A 37 7.43 0.64 11.46
C LEU A 37 6.62 -0.62 11.20
N VAL A 38 7.28 -1.74 10.83
CA VAL A 38 6.62 -3.05 10.74
C VAL A 38 6.11 -3.48 12.11
N LEU A 39 6.89 -3.25 13.16
CA LEU A 39 6.47 -3.54 14.53
C LEU A 39 5.31 -2.62 14.97
N ALA A 40 5.39 -1.32 14.67
CA ALA A 40 4.31 -0.37 14.96
C ALA A 40 3.01 -0.68 14.17
N ALA A 41 3.14 -1.28 12.99
CA ALA A 41 2.02 -1.72 12.19
C ALA A 41 1.32 -2.97 12.73
N ALA A 42 1.87 -3.64 13.76
CA ALA A 42 1.46 -4.97 14.26
C ALA A 42 0.08 -5.11 14.95
N GLY A 43 -0.85 -4.21 14.67
CA GLY A 43 -2.26 -4.37 15.06
C GLY A 43 -3.05 -5.26 14.10
N ASP A 44 -4.38 -5.22 14.22
CA ASP A 44 -5.31 -6.06 13.45
C ASP A 44 -5.14 -5.87 11.93
N ASP A 45 -4.86 -6.95 11.21
CA ASP A 45 -4.51 -6.93 9.79
C ASP A 45 -5.65 -6.45 8.87
N GLU A 46 -6.90 -6.62 9.31
CA GLU A 46 -8.10 -6.20 8.59
C GLU A 46 -8.51 -4.74 8.84
N ASP A 47 -7.78 -4.01 9.69
CA ASP A 47 -8.06 -2.60 9.96
C ASP A 47 -7.71 -1.70 8.75
N LEU A 48 -8.65 -0.81 8.43
CA LEU A 48 -8.59 0.11 7.29
C LEU A 48 -8.24 1.52 7.76
N LEU A 49 -6.95 1.82 7.71
CA LEU A 49 -6.41 3.11 8.11
C LEU A 49 -6.77 4.20 7.11
N ASN A 50 -7.16 5.36 7.65
CA ASN A 50 -7.31 6.57 6.86
C ASN A 50 -5.94 7.18 6.55
N THR A 51 -5.88 8.07 5.54
CA THR A 51 -4.63 8.72 5.11
C THR A 51 -3.87 9.39 6.27
N ALA A 52 -4.59 10.06 7.18
CA ALA A 52 -4.00 10.72 8.35
C ALA A 52 -3.40 9.71 9.34
N GLN A 53 -4.04 8.56 9.54
CA GLN A 53 -3.54 7.50 10.42
C GLN A 53 -2.29 6.86 9.81
N THR A 54 -2.32 6.55 8.52
CA THR A 54 -1.16 6.02 7.80
C THR A 54 0.01 6.99 7.84
N ALA A 55 -0.25 8.29 7.64
CA ALA A 55 0.76 9.34 7.72
C ALA A 55 1.41 9.39 9.12
N LYS A 56 0.58 9.30 10.18
CA LYS A 56 1.05 9.26 11.57
C LYS A 56 1.89 8.01 11.84
N LEU A 57 1.43 6.85 11.38
CA LEU A 57 2.13 5.57 11.56
C LEU A 57 3.50 5.61 10.89
N LEU A 58 3.56 6.03 9.63
CA LEU A 58 4.81 6.15 8.87
C LEU A 58 5.69 7.33 9.31
N GLY A 59 5.16 8.26 10.11
CA GLY A 59 5.82 9.51 10.50
C GLY A 59 6.13 10.41 9.30
N VAL A 60 5.21 10.51 8.34
CA VAL A 60 5.30 11.35 7.13
C VAL A 60 4.11 12.31 7.05
N SER A 61 4.14 13.29 6.15
CA SER A 61 3.01 14.20 5.93
C SER A 61 1.94 13.57 5.03
N ALA A 62 0.67 13.96 5.18
CA ALA A 62 -0.39 13.51 4.28
C ALA A 62 -0.13 13.93 2.82
N GLN A 63 0.50 15.08 2.61
CA GLN A 63 0.91 15.57 1.29
C GLN A 63 1.95 14.66 0.63
N TRP A 64 2.82 14.02 1.42
CA TRP A 64 3.76 13.02 0.92
C TRP A 64 3.03 11.82 0.34
N LEU A 65 1.99 11.33 1.01
CA LEU A 65 1.15 10.24 0.51
C LEU A 65 0.38 10.64 -0.76
N GLU A 66 -0.15 11.87 -0.81
CA GLU A 66 -0.84 12.38 -1.99
C GLU A 66 0.11 12.50 -3.19
N SER A 67 1.31 13.05 -2.96
CA SER A 67 2.35 13.12 -3.98
C SER A 67 2.80 11.74 -4.46
N GLY A 68 2.82 10.76 -3.55
CA GLY A 68 3.09 9.36 -3.87
C GLY A 68 2.06 8.77 -4.83
N ARG A 69 0.76 8.93 -4.53
CA ARG A 69 -0.33 8.45 -5.39
C ARG A 69 -0.25 9.01 -6.81
N SER A 70 -0.10 10.33 -6.93
CA SER A 70 -0.07 11.01 -8.24
C SER A 70 1.14 10.61 -9.09
N ARG A 71 2.25 10.27 -8.44
CA ARG A 71 3.50 9.89 -9.10
C ARG A 71 3.68 8.36 -9.21
N GLY A 72 2.72 7.57 -8.73
CA GLY A 72 2.76 6.11 -8.79
C GLY A 72 3.78 5.44 -7.86
N TRP A 73 4.23 6.11 -6.79
CA TRP A 73 5.12 5.52 -5.78
C TRP A 73 4.50 5.57 -4.39
N GLY A 74 4.74 4.55 -3.55
CA GLY A 74 4.24 4.53 -2.18
C GLY A 74 3.46 3.25 -1.85
N PRO A 75 2.82 3.23 -0.66
CA PRO A 75 2.13 2.04 -0.18
C PRO A 75 0.84 1.75 -0.97
N PRO A 76 0.45 0.46 -1.07
CA PRO A 76 -0.78 0.05 -1.72
C PRO A 76 -2.00 0.65 -1.02
N PHE A 77 -2.95 1.14 -1.81
CA PHE A 77 -4.16 1.80 -1.31
C PHE A 77 -5.41 1.21 -1.95
N ILE A 78 -6.52 1.32 -1.22
CA ILE A 78 -7.85 0.90 -1.67
C ILE A 78 -8.73 2.14 -1.81
N ARG A 79 -9.38 2.27 -2.97
CA ARG A 79 -10.35 3.33 -3.21
C ARG A 79 -11.75 2.83 -2.87
N ILE A 80 -12.34 3.37 -1.81
CA ILE A 80 -13.73 3.09 -1.41
C ILE A 80 -14.60 4.24 -1.95
N GLY A 81 -14.80 4.26 -3.26
CA GLY A 81 -15.55 5.32 -3.97
C GLY A 81 -14.69 6.46 -4.51
N LEU A 82 -15.32 7.62 -4.75
CA LEU A 82 -14.71 8.70 -5.55
C LEU A 82 -13.62 9.46 -4.80
N ARG A 83 -13.79 9.70 -3.49
CA ARG A 83 -12.90 10.52 -2.65
C ARG A 83 -12.30 9.79 -1.45
N ASN A 84 -12.79 8.59 -1.11
CA ASN A 84 -12.35 7.88 0.08
C ASN A 84 -11.22 6.89 -0.27
N ILE A 85 -10.06 7.10 0.34
CA ILE A 85 -8.87 6.27 0.15
C ILE A 85 -8.47 5.70 1.51
N ARG A 86 -8.39 4.38 1.59
CA ARG A 86 -8.01 3.63 2.78
C ARG A 86 -6.77 2.80 2.51
N TYR A 87 -6.02 2.52 3.57
CA TYR A 87 -4.85 1.66 3.58
C TYR A 87 -5.15 0.46 4.46
N ARG A 88 -5.00 -0.76 3.94
CA ARG A 88 -5.01 -1.96 4.78
C ARG A 88 -3.70 -2.05 5.53
N ARG A 89 -3.76 -2.39 6.82
CA ARG A 89 -2.56 -2.61 7.64
C ARG A 89 -1.70 -3.74 7.12
N ASP A 90 -2.31 -4.87 6.73
CA ASP A 90 -1.61 -5.99 6.11
C ASP A 90 -0.77 -5.55 4.89
N SER A 91 -1.40 -4.87 3.94
CA SER A 91 -0.72 -4.45 2.71
C SER A 91 0.33 -3.36 2.97
N LEU A 92 0.09 -2.47 3.95
CA LEU A 92 1.09 -1.49 4.40
C LEU A 92 2.32 -2.19 5.01
N ARG A 93 2.08 -3.21 5.83
CA ARG A 93 3.12 -4.01 6.49
C ARG A 93 3.95 -4.79 5.49
N ALA A 94 3.30 -5.45 4.52
CA ALA A 94 3.99 -6.14 3.43
C ALA A 94 4.90 -5.19 2.64
N TRP A 95 4.40 -3.99 2.33
CA TRP A 95 5.18 -2.96 1.64
C TRP A 95 6.39 -2.46 2.46
N LEU A 96 6.24 -2.31 3.78
CA LEU A 96 7.36 -1.97 4.66
C LEU A 96 8.39 -3.11 4.76
N LYS A 97 7.94 -4.37 4.82
CA LYS A 97 8.82 -5.55 4.84
C LYS A 97 9.65 -5.66 3.56
N GLU A 98 9.05 -5.48 2.40
CA GLU A 98 9.76 -5.48 1.11
C GLU A 98 10.89 -4.43 1.08
N ARG A 99 10.67 -3.26 1.68
CA ARG A 99 11.67 -2.20 1.81
C ARG A 99 12.78 -2.54 2.81
N ALA A 100 12.43 -3.17 3.92
CA ALA A 100 13.39 -3.67 4.89
C ALA A 100 14.28 -4.75 4.28
N GLU A 101 13.70 -5.68 3.50
CA GLU A 101 14.47 -6.74 2.82
C GLU A 101 15.36 -6.19 1.70
N TYR A 102 14.91 -5.19 0.93
CA TYR A 102 15.74 -4.54 -0.08
C TYR A 102 16.98 -3.85 0.50
N ARG A 103 16.91 -3.38 1.76
CA ARG A 103 18.10 -2.90 2.51
C ARG A 103 19.11 -4.03 2.71
N SER A 104 18.62 -5.25 2.98
CA SER A 104 19.44 -6.44 3.20
C SER A 104 20.00 -7.02 1.90
N THR A 105 19.30 -6.91 0.76
CA THR A 105 19.80 -7.46 -0.53
C THR A 105 20.95 -6.67 -1.14
N ARG A 106 21.35 -5.53 -0.57
CA ARG A 106 22.64 -4.91 -0.88
C ARG A 106 23.82 -5.77 -0.40
N GLU A 107 23.57 -6.75 0.46
CA GLU A 107 24.41 -7.92 0.71
C GLU A 107 23.98 -9.09 -0.19
N TYR A 108 24.30 -9.00 -1.49
CA TYR A 108 24.47 -10.19 -2.31
C TYR A 108 25.71 -9.99 -3.19
N GLY A 109 26.86 -10.11 -2.55
CA GLY A 109 28.07 -10.66 -3.16
C GLY A 109 28.18 -12.11 -2.70
N ALA A 110 28.49 -13.00 -3.64
CA ALA A 110 28.77 -14.43 -3.45
C ALA A 110 27.57 -15.36 -3.15
N VAL A 111 26.93 -15.85 -4.22
CA VAL A 111 26.71 -17.29 -4.31
C VAL A 111 27.83 -17.83 -5.19
N THR A 112 28.71 -18.61 -4.56
CA THR A 112 29.81 -19.38 -5.16
C THR A 112 29.27 -20.49 -6.04
#